data_AF-A0A7M1R0U2-F1
#
_entry.id   AF-A0A7M1R0U2-F1
#
_cell.length_a   1.000
_cell.length_b   1.000
_cell.length_c   1.000
_cell.angle_alpha   90.00
_cell.angle_beta   90.00
_cell.angle_gamma   90.00
#
_symmetry.space_group_name_H-M   'P 1'
#
loop_
_entity.id
_entity.type
_entity.pdbx_description
1 polymer ?
#
loop_
_entity_poly.entity_id
_entity_poly.type
_entity_poly.pdbx_seq_one_letter_code
_entity_poly.pdbx_strand_id
1 'polypeptide(L)'
;MIIVVQLVSLLVLVAAGFLAFGTSGAAATRGLATGIIANAAVFIGLTFGHKGTFIYGTSPQASFLITYASLTLIVGLLILFALTFAFRYRLIHKDTPWGPIQLLPILGGALIGALIGLFTFIPKVITDDVDHVTADQFLFVLTQGNGDTTPERALQFTNLMVAPVIWLALVGACIGLIRSDLLRRTTADAASDDVTPAAPATDQTERRFRRVRGVAFVTMLAVLAGSVTYAFNVLPLGDILRGRFETSHYIGDHFVMPTDSNVTLPKKKRNLIHIYMESIENSFYSRDLGGYTDYNVMPELAELTKNGVSFSHTDKLGGPQQLIATGHSVAAMVAMGAGTPMLASGAGNGTQMSFPDLPTIGDLLHKDGYATDFMVGSNSDWGGVRDYYLRHGDFTIHDLPSFKKEGRIPQDYMVWWGVEDDKLYEYAKDVLSERGKGDKPFYFILENADTHWPDGYLSPNMKVRPFNTQYENVIHYSQAQTVKLVEWIMAQPWAKDTTIVITGDHRSMDKKFFENWDKSYNRTVVNVILNPVQGTDLPASITKNRQYASFDFYPTILAAIGATIDGERLGLGTNLFAGKPTLVEEDGASYLNKEFAKRSPFYDSHRETVAETPDMNQDNKF
;
A
#
# COMPACT_ATOMS: atom_id res chain seq x y z
N MET A 1 -24.75 18.44 0.58
CA MET A 1 -25.94 18.35 1.46
C MET A 1 -25.60 18.03 2.91
N ILE A 2 -24.75 17.03 3.20
CA ILE A 2 -24.42 16.66 4.59
C ILE A 2 -23.82 17.81 5.41
N ILE A 3 -22.94 18.64 4.83
CA ILE A 3 -22.34 19.80 5.51
C ILE A 3 -23.44 20.77 5.98
N VAL A 4 -24.47 20.99 5.15
CA VAL A 4 -25.62 21.83 5.52
C VAL A 4 -26.35 21.22 6.72
N VAL A 5 -26.57 19.90 6.74
CA VAL A 5 -27.18 19.22 7.90
C VAL A 5 -26.35 19.37 9.16
N GLN A 6 -25.02 19.25 9.06
CA GLN A 6 -24.10 19.46 10.18
C GLN A 6 -24.15 20.90 10.70
N LEU A 7 -24.19 21.90 9.80
CA LEU A 7 -24.33 23.31 10.17
C LEU A 7 -25.70 23.61 10.80
N VAL A 8 -26.78 23.04 10.27
CA VAL A 8 -28.13 23.21 10.85
C VAL A 8 -28.20 22.55 12.23
N SER A 9 -27.68 21.34 12.41
CA SER A 9 -27.67 20.66 13.72
C SER A 9 -26.83 21.43 14.75
N LEU A 10 -25.71 22.02 14.32
CA LEU A 10 -24.92 22.95 15.14
C LEU A 10 -25.74 24.16 15.59
N LEU A 11 -26.44 24.83 14.66
CA LEU A 11 -27.28 26.00 14.99
C LEU A 11 -28.43 25.64 15.94
N VAL A 12 -29.07 24.48 15.75
CA VAL A 12 -30.13 23.99 16.64
C VAL A 12 -29.57 23.74 18.05
N LEU A 13 -28.38 23.16 18.18
CA LEU A 13 -27.75 22.90 19.48
C LEU A 13 -27.22 24.19 20.14
N VAL A 14 -26.84 25.20 19.37
CA VAL A 14 -26.57 26.56 19.87
C VAL A 14 -27.85 27.17 20.45
N ALA A 15 -28.98 27.08 19.73
CA ALA A 15 -30.27 27.55 20.21
C ALA A 15 -30.72 26.81 21.48
N ALA A 16 -30.57 25.48 21.52
CA ALA A 16 -30.83 24.67 22.71
C ALA A 16 -29.90 25.07 23.88
N GLY A 17 -28.65 25.42 23.59
CA GLY A 17 -27.71 25.97 24.58
C GLY A 17 -28.22 27.29 25.19
N PHE A 18 -28.78 28.20 24.38
CA PHE A 18 -29.42 29.41 24.90
C PHE A 18 -30.63 29.11 25.79
N LEU A 19 -31.46 28.13 25.41
CA LEU A 19 -32.59 27.70 26.24
C LEU A 19 -32.13 27.10 27.57
N ALA A 20 -31.03 26.34 27.57
CA ALA A 20 -30.51 25.67 28.74
C ALA A 20 -29.74 26.58 29.71
N PHE A 21 -28.99 27.56 29.19
CA PHE A 21 -28.03 28.36 29.96
C PHE A 21 -28.25 29.88 29.85
N GLY A 22 -29.37 30.32 29.26
CA GLY A 22 -29.70 31.73 29.02
C GLY A 22 -29.00 32.33 27.80
N THR A 23 -29.34 33.57 27.45
CA THR A 23 -28.78 34.29 26.30
C THR A 23 -27.44 34.94 26.64
N SER A 24 -26.37 34.15 26.65
CA SER A 24 -25.00 34.64 26.87
C SER A 24 -24.02 34.06 25.86
N GLY A 25 -22.90 34.75 25.63
CA GLY A 25 -21.83 34.21 24.78
C GLY A 25 -21.32 32.84 25.28
N ALA A 26 -21.29 32.62 26.60
CA ALA A 26 -20.90 31.33 27.18
C ALA A 26 -21.93 30.22 26.93
N ALA A 27 -23.22 30.55 26.85
CA ALA A 27 -24.26 29.59 26.45
C ALA A 27 -24.12 29.21 24.97
N ALA A 28 -23.86 30.19 24.10
CA ALA A 28 -23.58 29.97 22.69
C ALA A 28 -22.36 29.04 22.51
N THR A 29 -21.26 29.31 23.23
CA THR A 29 -20.04 28.48 23.17
C THR A 29 -20.30 27.06 23.63
N ARG A 30 -21.08 26.83 24.69
CA ARG A 30 -21.45 25.48 25.16
C ARG A 30 -22.29 24.73 24.13
N GLY A 31 -23.29 25.40 23.54
CA GLY A 31 -24.11 24.82 22.49
C GLY A 31 -23.29 24.46 21.25
N LEU A 32 -22.39 25.36 20.83
CA LEU A 32 -21.49 25.14 19.71
C LEU A 32 -20.54 23.96 19.96
N ALA A 33 -19.84 23.94 21.10
CA ALA A 33 -18.95 22.85 21.46
C ALA A 33 -19.69 21.51 21.54
N THR A 34 -20.91 21.51 22.08
CA THR A 34 -21.75 20.30 22.15
C THR A 34 -22.12 19.80 20.76
N GLY A 35 -22.51 20.70 19.85
CA GLY A 35 -22.83 20.31 18.48
C GLY A 35 -21.61 19.81 17.70
N ILE A 36 -20.42 20.37 17.93
CA ILE A 36 -19.18 19.87 17.33
C ILE A 36 -18.90 18.45 17.82
N ILE A 37 -18.95 18.22 19.14
CA ILE A 37 -18.70 16.90 19.73
C ILE A 37 -19.73 15.87 19.26
N ALA A 38 -21.01 16.26 19.19
CA ALA A 38 -22.07 15.36 18.71
C ALA A 38 -21.89 14.99 17.23
N ASN A 39 -21.57 15.95 16.37
CA ASN A 39 -21.29 15.68 14.96
C ASN A 39 -20.05 14.78 14.81
N ALA A 40 -18.97 15.05 15.55
CA ALA A 40 -17.78 14.21 15.53
C ALA A 40 -18.08 12.77 15.95
N ALA A 41 -18.83 12.58 17.03
CA ALA A 41 -19.20 11.25 17.54
C ALA A 41 -20.06 10.47 16.55
N VAL A 42 -21.09 11.10 15.97
CA VAL A 42 -21.97 10.46 14.98
C VAL A 42 -21.23 10.17 13.69
N PHE A 43 -20.41 11.11 13.21
CA PHE A 43 -19.57 10.90 12.04
C PHE A 43 -18.65 9.69 12.22
N ILE A 44 -17.81 9.69 13.27
CA ILE A 44 -16.84 8.61 13.53
C ILE A 44 -17.59 7.28 13.75
N GLY A 45 -18.68 7.29 14.51
CA GLY A 45 -19.47 6.10 14.79
C GLY A 45 -20.10 5.48 13.55
N LEU A 46 -20.63 6.28 12.63
CA LEU A 46 -21.22 5.76 11.38
C LEU A 46 -20.14 5.31 10.40
N THR A 47 -19.07 6.10 10.22
CA THR A 47 -17.99 5.80 9.29
C THR A 47 -17.25 4.51 9.63
N PHE A 48 -16.98 4.24 10.92
CA PHE A 48 -16.26 3.05 11.36
C PHE A 48 -17.15 1.94 11.93
N GLY A 49 -18.41 2.22 12.23
CA GLY A 49 -19.37 1.23 12.71
C GLY A 49 -20.06 0.43 11.60
N HIS A 50 -20.08 0.94 10.37
CA HIS A 50 -20.67 0.24 9.22
C HIS A 50 -19.77 0.33 7.99
N LYS A 51 -19.27 -0.82 7.51
CA LYS A 51 -18.38 -0.91 6.34
C LYS A 51 -19.03 -0.25 5.12
N GLY A 52 -18.25 0.51 4.35
CA GLY A 52 -18.70 1.18 3.12
C GLY A 52 -19.44 2.51 3.32
N THR A 53 -19.46 3.07 4.54
CA THR A 53 -20.14 4.35 4.80
C THR A 53 -19.24 5.55 4.50
N PHE A 54 -19.47 6.22 3.37
CA PHE A 54 -18.81 7.46 2.99
C PHE A 54 -19.76 8.65 3.07
N ILE A 55 -19.49 9.54 4.02
CA ILE A 55 -20.37 10.67 4.38
C ILE A 55 -20.08 11.90 3.50
N TYR A 56 -18.81 12.17 3.24
CA TYR A 56 -18.35 13.26 2.38
C TYR A 56 -18.07 12.77 0.96
N GLY A 57 -18.30 13.64 -0.03
CA GLY A 57 -18.08 13.37 -1.45
C GLY A 57 -19.16 12.50 -2.12
N THR A 58 -20.18 12.06 -1.38
CA THR A 58 -21.32 11.29 -1.90
C THR A 58 -22.58 12.15 -1.98
N SER A 59 -23.57 11.65 -2.74
CA SER A 59 -24.94 12.19 -2.78
C SER A 59 -25.84 11.29 -1.91
N PRO A 60 -25.88 11.50 -0.58
CA PRO A 60 -26.62 10.64 0.32
C PRO A 60 -28.13 10.74 0.09
N GLN A 61 -28.83 9.62 0.28
CA GLN A 61 -30.29 9.58 0.27
C GLN A 61 -30.88 10.46 1.39
N ALA A 62 -32.09 10.97 1.19
CA ALA A 62 -32.78 11.80 2.19
C ALA A 62 -32.97 11.08 3.53
N SER A 63 -33.24 9.76 3.50
CA SER A 63 -33.34 8.91 4.70
C SER A 63 -32.06 8.94 5.53
N PHE A 64 -30.90 8.83 4.89
CA PHE A 64 -29.60 8.90 5.56
C PHE A 64 -29.38 10.27 6.21
N LEU A 65 -29.69 11.36 5.50
CA LEU A 65 -29.55 12.73 6.03
C LEU A 65 -30.43 12.94 7.27
N ILE A 66 -31.67 12.44 7.26
CA ILE A 66 -32.60 12.51 8.40
C ILE A 66 -32.06 11.69 9.58
N THR A 67 -31.58 10.48 9.35
CA THR A 67 -30.98 9.64 10.39
C THR A 67 -29.76 10.32 11.00
N TYR A 68 -28.85 10.85 10.17
CA TYR A 68 -27.65 11.55 10.65
C TYR A 68 -28.03 12.77 11.50
N ALA A 69 -28.97 13.60 11.04
CA ALA A 69 -29.45 14.75 11.78
C ALA A 69 -30.06 14.34 13.13
N SER A 70 -30.91 13.31 13.12
CA SER A 70 -31.62 12.82 14.32
C SER A 70 -30.64 12.29 15.36
N LEU A 71 -29.69 11.43 14.95
CA LEU A 71 -28.64 10.92 15.85
C LEU A 71 -27.81 12.05 16.44
N THR A 72 -27.41 13.03 15.61
CA THR A 72 -26.62 14.18 16.06
C THR A 72 -27.37 15.01 17.09
N LEU A 73 -28.64 15.29 16.85
CA LEU A 73 -29.48 16.04 17.79
C LEU A 73 -29.72 15.25 19.08
N ILE A 74 -29.97 13.94 19.00
CA ILE A 74 -30.13 13.09 20.21
C ILE A 74 -28.86 13.12 21.06
N VAL A 75 -27.69 12.86 20.45
CA VAL A 75 -26.40 12.88 21.17
C VAL A 75 -26.13 14.27 21.74
N GLY A 76 -26.32 15.33 20.96
CA GLY A 76 -26.11 16.71 21.40
C GLY A 76 -27.04 17.13 22.54
N LEU A 77 -28.32 16.79 22.47
CA LEU A 77 -29.30 17.09 23.52
C LEU A 77 -29.02 16.31 24.80
N LEU A 78 -28.55 15.06 24.72
CA LEU A 78 -28.11 14.30 25.89
C LEU A 78 -26.91 14.94 26.58
N ILE A 79 -25.92 15.40 25.80
CA ILE A 79 -24.76 16.14 26.33
C ILE A 79 -25.21 17.45 26.98
N LEU A 80 -26.06 18.24 26.31
CA LEU A 80 -26.61 19.48 26.86
C LEU A 80 -27.40 19.24 28.14
N PHE A 81 -28.22 18.19 28.18
CA PHE A 81 -28.98 17.80 29.36
C PHE A 81 -28.04 17.47 30.54
N ALA A 82 -27.00 16.66 30.30
CA ALA A 82 -26.01 16.33 31.32
C ALA A 82 -25.27 17.58 31.82
N LEU A 83 -24.89 18.49 30.92
CA LEU A 83 -24.27 19.78 31.29
C LEU A 83 -25.23 20.66 32.09
N THR A 84 -26.50 20.74 31.68
CA THR A 84 -27.53 21.53 32.36
C THR A 84 -27.76 21.00 33.76
N PHE A 85 -27.89 19.68 33.91
CA PHE A 85 -27.98 19.02 35.20
C PHE A 85 -26.75 19.32 36.07
N ALA A 86 -25.55 19.22 35.49
CA ALA A 86 -24.31 19.52 36.20
C ALA A 86 -24.25 20.98 36.70
N PHE A 87 -24.56 21.98 35.87
CA PHE A 87 -24.56 23.40 36.26
C PHE A 87 -25.76 23.80 37.13
N ARG A 88 -26.90 23.12 37.01
CA ARG A 88 -28.07 23.40 37.86
C ARG A 88 -27.87 22.93 39.30
N TYR A 89 -27.29 21.74 39.48
CA TYR A 89 -27.22 21.08 40.78
C TYR A 89 -25.83 21.02 41.40
N ARG A 90 -24.76 21.05 40.59
CA ARG A 90 -23.40 20.78 41.08
C ARG A 90 -22.40 21.89 40.79
N LEU A 91 -22.40 22.52 39.62
CA LEU A 91 -21.37 23.47 39.18
C LEU A 91 -21.86 24.92 39.21
N ILE A 92 -20.97 25.87 39.45
CA ILE A 92 -21.29 27.31 39.50
C ILE A 92 -20.83 27.99 38.20
N HIS A 93 -21.64 28.93 37.69
CA HIS A 93 -21.31 29.74 36.53
C HIS A 93 -20.21 30.76 36.84
N LYS A 94 -19.31 30.98 35.88
CA LYS A 94 -18.25 31.98 35.97
C LYS A 94 -18.34 32.91 34.77
N ASP A 95 -18.65 34.18 35.04
CA ASP A 95 -18.94 35.18 34.01
C ASP A 95 -17.71 36.00 33.57
N THR A 96 -16.52 35.66 34.08
CA THR A 96 -15.28 36.35 33.69
C THR A 96 -15.01 36.12 32.19
N PRO A 97 -14.78 37.16 31.38
CA PRO A 97 -14.47 36.99 29.96
C PRO A 97 -13.15 36.23 29.74
N TRP A 98 -12.96 35.68 28.55
CA TRP A 98 -11.73 34.98 28.17
C TRP A 98 -10.67 36.01 27.75
N GLY A 99 -9.50 35.99 28.40
CA GLY A 99 -8.34 36.76 27.95
C GLY A 99 -7.60 36.05 26.79
N PRO A 100 -6.75 36.75 26.03
CA PRO A 100 -6.03 36.18 24.88
C PRO A 100 -5.21 34.92 25.21
N ILE A 101 -4.49 34.95 26.34
CA ILE A 101 -3.69 33.82 26.84
C ILE A 101 -4.57 32.61 27.19
N GLN A 102 -5.83 32.85 27.59
CA GLN A 102 -6.75 31.78 27.96
C GLN A 102 -7.32 31.05 26.74
N LEU A 103 -7.11 31.57 25.53
CA LEU A 103 -7.47 30.96 24.25
C LEU A 103 -6.36 30.08 23.66
N LEU A 104 -5.09 30.24 24.08
CA LEU A 104 -3.98 29.38 23.64
C LEU A 104 -4.26 27.87 23.81
N PRO A 105 -4.93 27.40 24.87
CA PRO A 105 -5.28 25.99 25.02
C PRO A 105 -6.24 25.48 23.96
N ILE A 106 -6.98 26.33 23.25
CA ILE A 106 -7.80 25.89 22.11
C ILE A 106 -6.89 25.35 21.01
N LEU A 107 -5.81 26.08 20.68
CA LEU A 107 -4.82 25.65 19.69
C LEU A 107 -4.07 24.40 20.16
N GLY A 108 -3.65 24.36 21.42
CA GLY A 108 -2.99 23.19 22.00
C GLY A 108 -3.88 21.94 22.00
N GLY A 109 -5.16 22.10 22.36
CA GLY A 109 -6.14 21.02 22.30
C GLY A 109 -6.39 20.57 20.87
N ALA A 110 -6.52 21.50 19.91
CA ALA A 110 -6.70 21.17 18.50
C ALA A 110 -5.51 20.38 17.93
N LEU A 111 -4.29 20.79 18.26
CA LEU A 111 -3.07 20.08 17.84
C LEU A 111 -3.02 18.66 18.41
N ILE A 112 -3.25 18.49 19.73
CA ILE A 112 -3.24 17.16 20.35
C ILE A 112 -4.35 16.29 19.77
N GLY A 113 -5.55 16.85 19.56
CA GLY A 113 -6.67 16.14 18.92
C GLY A 113 -6.35 15.69 17.50
N ALA A 114 -5.74 16.55 16.69
CA ALA A 114 -5.29 16.21 15.34
C ALA A 114 -4.25 15.07 15.37
N LEU A 115 -3.26 15.15 16.28
CA LEU A 115 -2.25 14.10 16.42
C LEU A 115 -2.86 12.77 16.87
N ILE A 116 -3.83 12.77 17.80
CA ILE A 116 -4.57 11.55 18.18
C ILE A 116 -5.24 10.95 16.94
N GLY A 117 -5.92 11.76 16.13
CA GLY A 117 -6.55 11.30 14.89
C GLY A 117 -5.53 10.73 13.91
N LEU A 118 -4.41 11.42 13.71
CA LEU A 118 -3.34 11.03 12.81
C LEU A 118 -2.78 9.65 13.17
N PHE A 119 -2.42 9.45 14.44
CA PHE A 119 -1.84 8.22 14.94
C PHE A 119 -2.87 7.11 15.23
N THR A 120 -4.15 7.34 15.03
CA THR A 120 -5.20 6.32 15.22
C THR A 120 -5.77 5.88 13.88
N PHE A 121 -6.29 6.80 13.08
CA PHE A 121 -7.07 6.47 11.91
C PHE A 121 -6.22 6.14 10.68
N ILE A 122 -5.10 6.84 10.46
CA ILE A 122 -4.21 6.52 9.34
C ILE A 122 -3.62 5.10 9.51
N PRO A 123 -2.98 4.74 10.64
CA PRO A 123 -2.50 3.38 10.84
C PRO A 123 -3.60 2.34 10.71
N LYS A 124 -4.78 2.63 11.29
CA LYS A 124 -5.93 1.72 11.20
C LYS A 124 -6.31 1.42 9.75
N VAL A 125 -6.52 2.45 8.92
CA VAL A 125 -6.95 2.25 7.52
C VAL A 125 -5.89 1.49 6.74
N ILE A 126 -4.61 1.80 6.93
CA ILE A 126 -3.51 1.08 6.25
C ILE A 126 -3.49 -0.40 6.66
N THR A 127 -3.68 -0.69 7.95
CA THR A 127 -3.62 -2.07 8.48
C THR A 127 -4.89 -2.89 8.27
N ASP A 128 -6.03 -2.24 8.02
CA ASP A 128 -7.28 -2.91 7.63
C ASP A 128 -7.15 -3.51 6.21
N ASP A 129 -6.35 -2.87 5.35
CA ASP A 129 -6.26 -3.18 3.93
C ASP A 129 -5.04 -4.05 3.55
N VAL A 130 -3.93 -4.00 4.29
CA VAL A 130 -2.67 -4.71 3.94
C VAL A 130 -2.16 -5.56 5.12
N ASP A 131 -1.70 -6.80 4.85
CA ASP A 131 -1.00 -7.62 5.85
C ASP A 131 0.46 -7.14 5.96
N HIS A 132 0.94 -6.92 7.18
CA HIS A 132 2.30 -6.47 7.52
C HIS A 132 3.02 -5.64 6.45
N VAL A 133 2.78 -4.32 6.43
CA VAL A 133 3.52 -3.41 5.55
C VAL A 133 4.97 -3.30 6.04
N THR A 134 5.94 -3.63 5.19
CA THR A 134 7.36 -3.43 5.50
C THR A 134 7.75 -1.94 5.43
N ALA A 135 8.86 -1.56 6.05
CA ALA A 135 9.32 -0.17 6.05
C ALA A 135 9.47 0.41 4.64
N ASP A 136 9.99 -0.38 3.70
CA ASP A 136 10.16 -0.03 2.30
C ASP A 136 8.81 0.13 1.57
N GLN A 137 7.89 -0.82 1.72
CA GLN A 137 6.55 -0.72 1.14
C GLN A 137 5.79 0.51 1.66
N PHE A 138 5.90 0.79 2.97
CA PHE A 138 5.27 1.95 3.58
C PHE A 138 5.85 3.27 3.03
N LEU A 139 7.18 3.35 2.90
CA LEU A 139 7.83 4.51 2.30
C LEU A 139 7.50 4.66 0.82
N PHE A 140 7.40 3.55 0.07
CA PHE A 140 6.98 3.55 -1.33
C PHE A 140 5.58 4.15 -1.46
N VAL A 141 4.58 3.64 -0.72
CA VAL A 141 3.20 4.18 -0.76
C VAL A 141 3.15 5.66 -0.39
N LEU A 142 3.90 6.09 0.65
CA LEU A 142 3.91 7.50 1.07
C LEU A 142 4.55 8.45 0.07
N THR A 143 5.55 8.00 -0.68
CA THR A 143 6.30 8.85 -1.62
C THR A 143 5.79 8.76 -3.05
N GLN A 144 5.07 7.70 -3.40
CA GLN A 144 4.70 7.36 -4.78
C GLN A 144 3.19 7.37 -5.06
N GLY A 145 2.35 7.64 -4.06
CA GLY A 145 0.88 7.68 -4.21
C GLY A 145 0.30 8.83 -5.05
N ASN A 146 1.08 9.48 -5.91
CA ASN A 146 0.67 10.63 -6.71
C ASN A 146 -0.02 10.29 -8.06
N GLY A 147 -0.35 9.02 -8.31
CA GLY A 147 -1.17 8.66 -9.48
C GLY A 147 -2.64 9.06 -9.32
N ASP A 148 -3.34 9.23 -10.44
CA ASP A 148 -4.78 9.52 -10.46
C ASP A 148 -5.55 8.48 -9.62
N THR A 149 -6.14 8.92 -8.50
CA THR A 149 -6.94 8.05 -7.63
C THR A 149 -8.32 7.84 -8.24
N THR A 150 -8.84 6.61 -8.21
CA THR A 150 -10.26 6.38 -8.54
C THR A 150 -11.15 7.22 -7.61
N PRO A 151 -12.33 7.68 -8.08
CA PRO A 151 -13.28 8.39 -7.23
C PRO A 151 -13.58 7.66 -5.91
N GLU A 152 -13.67 6.33 -5.95
CA GLU A 152 -13.90 5.48 -4.79
C GLU A 152 -12.75 5.55 -3.77
N ARG A 153 -11.49 5.52 -4.23
CA ARG A 153 -10.32 5.66 -3.35
C ARG A 153 -10.23 7.07 -2.77
N ALA A 154 -10.56 8.10 -3.54
CA ALA A 154 -10.61 9.48 -3.03
C ALA A 154 -11.67 9.64 -1.91
N LEU A 155 -12.82 8.97 -2.04
CA LEU A 155 -13.85 8.93 -0.99
C LEU A 155 -13.35 8.23 0.28
N GLN A 156 -12.68 7.08 0.14
CA GLN A 156 -12.07 6.38 1.27
C GLN A 156 -11.05 7.25 2.01
N PHE A 157 -10.11 7.87 1.28
CA PHE A 157 -9.10 8.74 1.87
C PHE A 157 -9.73 9.89 2.66
N THR A 158 -10.69 10.59 2.05
CA THR A 158 -11.36 11.73 2.69
C THR A 158 -12.12 11.33 3.95
N ASN A 159 -12.89 10.25 3.90
CA ASN A 159 -13.79 9.86 4.99
C ASN A 159 -13.09 9.07 6.10
N LEU A 160 -12.12 8.23 5.77
CA LEU A 160 -11.49 7.32 6.72
C LEU A 160 -10.20 7.89 7.31
N MET A 161 -9.51 8.82 6.64
CA MET A 161 -8.26 9.41 7.13
C MET A 161 -8.41 10.90 7.49
N VAL A 162 -8.82 11.73 6.52
CA VAL A 162 -8.76 13.20 6.69
C VAL A 162 -9.85 13.72 7.64
N ALA A 163 -11.11 13.37 7.39
CA ALA A 163 -12.22 13.87 8.16
C ALA A 163 -12.17 13.51 9.67
N PRO A 164 -11.82 12.27 10.08
CA PRO A 164 -11.66 11.94 11.49
C PRO A 164 -10.58 12.78 12.20
N VAL A 165 -9.47 13.07 11.52
CA VAL A 165 -8.40 13.94 12.05
C VAL A 165 -8.94 15.35 12.30
N ILE A 166 -9.67 15.92 11.33
CA ILE A 166 -10.30 17.24 11.47
C ILE A 166 -11.30 17.24 12.63
N TRP A 167 -12.16 16.22 12.73
CA TRP A 167 -13.13 16.13 13.82
C TRP A 167 -12.48 16.04 15.19
N LEU A 168 -11.41 15.23 15.35
CA LEU A 168 -10.70 15.17 16.63
C LEU A 168 -9.93 16.45 16.94
N ALA A 169 -9.44 17.18 15.93
CA ALA A 169 -8.89 18.52 16.13
C ALA A 169 -9.95 19.49 16.68
N LEU A 170 -11.17 19.47 16.12
CA LEU A 170 -12.27 20.31 16.59
C LEU A 170 -12.74 19.91 18.01
N VAL A 171 -12.80 18.61 18.32
CA VAL A 171 -13.08 18.12 19.68
C VAL A 171 -12.00 18.55 20.66
N GLY A 172 -10.73 18.45 20.28
CA GLY A 172 -9.60 18.93 21.07
C GLY A 172 -9.67 20.44 21.32
N ALA A 173 -10.04 21.23 20.32
CA ALA A 173 -10.29 22.67 20.45
C ALA A 173 -11.40 22.94 21.49
N CYS A 174 -12.46 22.14 21.48
CA CYS A 174 -13.56 22.22 22.46
C CYS A 174 -13.09 21.89 23.88
N ILE A 175 -12.17 20.93 24.05
CA ILE A 175 -11.56 20.63 25.37
C ILE A 175 -10.71 21.82 25.85
N GLY A 176 -10.05 22.55 24.95
CA GLY A 176 -9.34 23.79 25.25
C GLY A 176 -10.22 24.89 25.87
N LEU A 177 -11.53 24.87 25.58
CA LEU A 177 -12.54 25.78 26.14
C LEU A 177 -12.96 25.43 27.58
N ILE A 178 -12.47 24.32 28.15
CA ILE A 178 -12.75 23.98 29.55
C ILE A 178 -12.01 24.95 30.48
N ARG A 179 -12.73 25.52 31.46
CA ARG A 179 -12.12 26.38 32.48
C ARG A 179 -11.20 25.56 33.39
N SER A 180 -10.05 26.13 33.75
CA SER A 180 -9.09 25.47 34.64
C SER A 180 -9.60 25.32 36.07
N ASP A 181 -10.51 26.19 36.49
CA ASP A 181 -11.15 26.16 37.78
C ASP A 181 -12.66 25.95 37.63
N LEU A 182 -13.15 24.80 38.10
CA LEU A 182 -14.57 24.55 38.24
C LEU A 182 -14.96 24.69 39.71
N LEU A 183 -16.03 25.45 39.96
CA LEU A 183 -16.59 25.62 41.29
C LEU A 183 -17.76 24.64 41.44
N ARG A 184 -17.75 23.85 42.52
CA ARG A 184 -18.82 22.90 42.85
C ARG A 184 -19.54 23.33 44.13
N ARG A 185 -20.87 23.29 44.12
CA ARG A 185 -21.71 23.43 45.32
C ARG A 185 -21.57 22.17 46.18
N THR A 186 -21.25 22.32 47.46
CA THR A 186 -21.35 21.24 48.47
C THR A 186 -22.51 21.51 49.41
N THR A 187 -23.35 20.49 49.63
CA THR A 187 -24.30 20.45 50.74
C THR A 187 -23.53 19.98 51.97
N ALA A 188 -23.58 20.72 53.08
CA ALA A 188 -23.03 20.24 54.35
C ALA A 188 -23.77 18.95 54.77
N ASP A 189 -23.02 17.91 55.15
CA ASP A 189 -23.60 16.71 55.73
C ASP A 189 -24.20 17.07 57.09
N ALA A 190 -25.52 16.93 57.23
CA ALA A 190 -26.20 17.03 58.51
C ALA A 190 -25.85 15.78 59.35
N ALA A 191 -24.92 15.95 60.29
CA ALA A 191 -24.67 14.98 61.34
C ALA A 191 -24.74 15.68 62.71
N SER A 192 -25.49 15.02 63.61
CA SER A 192 -25.75 15.26 65.03
C SER A 192 -26.82 16.28 65.39
N ASP A 193 -27.92 15.71 65.90
CA ASP A 193 -28.99 16.34 66.66
C ASP A 193 -28.44 17.10 67.87
N ASP A 194 -28.67 18.41 67.93
CA ASP A 194 -29.09 19.03 69.19
C ASP A 194 -29.83 20.35 68.99
N VAL A 195 -30.77 20.60 69.89
CA VAL A 195 -31.90 21.53 69.80
C VAL A 195 -31.47 23.00 69.88
N THR A 196 -31.82 23.84 68.89
CA THR A 196 -32.32 25.23 69.06
C THR A 196 -32.71 25.88 67.72
N PRO A 197 -33.78 26.69 67.64
CA PRO A 197 -34.19 27.34 66.39
C PRO A 197 -33.57 28.74 66.27
N ALA A 198 -32.52 28.90 65.45
CA ALA A 198 -32.07 30.22 65.01
C ALA A 198 -31.32 30.17 63.65
N ALA A 199 -31.81 31.02 62.73
CA ALA A 199 -31.27 31.42 61.42
C ALA A 199 -31.25 30.38 60.27
N PRO A 200 -31.69 30.74 59.03
CA PRO A 200 -31.46 29.91 57.86
C PRO A 200 -29.97 30.01 57.48
N ALA A 201 -29.16 29.08 57.96
CA ALA A 201 -27.77 28.94 57.53
C ALA A 201 -27.72 28.36 56.10
N THR A 202 -27.81 29.22 55.10
CA THR A 202 -27.34 28.91 53.74
C THR A 202 -25.84 29.16 53.66
N ASP A 203 -25.02 28.46 54.45
CA ASP A 203 -23.58 28.48 54.23
C ASP A 203 -23.23 27.39 53.21
N GLN A 204 -23.53 27.69 51.93
CA GLN A 204 -23.07 26.86 50.82
C GLN A 204 -21.56 27.01 50.70
N THR A 205 -20.80 26.07 51.27
CA THR A 205 -19.36 26.02 51.06
C THR A 205 -19.08 25.69 49.58
N GLU A 206 -18.23 26.47 48.93
CA GLU A 206 -17.84 26.25 47.54
C GLU A 206 -16.55 25.42 47.48
N ARG A 207 -16.60 24.25 46.83
CA ARG A 207 -15.40 23.46 46.57
C ARG A 207 -14.83 23.80 45.19
N ARG A 208 -13.65 24.41 45.17
CA ARG A 208 -12.93 24.76 43.92
C ARG A 208 -12.06 23.62 43.44
N PHE A 209 -12.44 22.98 42.33
CA PHE A 209 -11.59 22.06 41.59
C PHE A 209 -10.64 22.85 40.71
N ARG A 210 -9.38 22.96 41.12
CA ARG A 210 -8.32 23.60 40.34
C ARG A 210 -7.73 22.59 39.34
N ARG A 211 -7.20 23.09 38.22
CA ARG A 211 -6.50 22.33 37.19
C ARG A 211 -7.37 21.33 36.40
N VAL A 212 -8.69 21.49 36.33
CA VAL A 212 -9.58 20.59 35.58
C VAL A 212 -9.18 20.50 34.11
N ARG A 213 -8.91 21.65 33.48
CA ARG A 213 -8.34 21.69 32.13
C ARG A 213 -7.02 20.93 32.05
N GLY A 214 -6.14 21.08 33.05
CA GLY A 214 -4.88 20.33 33.11
C GLY A 214 -5.12 18.82 33.13
N VAL A 215 -6.08 18.33 33.91
CA VAL A 215 -6.48 16.91 33.91
C VAL A 215 -6.98 16.47 32.53
N ALA A 216 -7.84 17.26 31.89
CA ALA A 216 -8.33 16.94 30.54
C ALA A 216 -7.18 16.85 29.51
N PHE A 217 -6.21 17.76 29.58
CA PHE A 217 -5.01 17.72 28.74
C PHE A 217 -4.12 16.51 29.04
N VAL A 218 -3.95 16.14 30.32
CA VAL A 218 -3.23 14.91 30.71
C VAL A 218 -3.93 13.68 30.14
N THR A 219 -5.26 13.62 30.20
CA THR A 219 -6.03 12.54 29.56
C THR A 219 -5.82 12.50 28.05
N MET A 220 -5.88 13.66 27.37
CA MET A 220 -5.60 13.72 25.93
C MET A 220 -4.17 13.27 25.59
N LEU A 221 -3.17 13.66 26.38
CA LEU A 221 -1.79 13.23 26.20
C LEU A 221 -1.62 11.73 26.45
N ALA A 222 -2.34 11.15 27.41
CA ALA A 222 -2.34 9.70 27.64
C ALA A 222 -2.97 8.95 26.45
N VAL A 223 -4.07 9.47 25.89
CA VAL A 223 -4.68 8.92 24.67
C VAL A 223 -3.71 9.06 23.50
N LEU A 224 -3.05 10.21 23.33
CA LEU A 224 -2.04 10.41 22.29
C LEU A 224 -0.87 9.42 22.43
N ALA A 225 -0.36 9.21 23.64
CA ALA A 225 0.69 8.22 23.89
C ALA A 225 0.22 6.80 23.52
N GLY A 226 -1.04 6.47 23.83
CA GLY A 226 -1.68 5.22 23.39
C GLY A 226 -1.78 5.10 21.87
N SER A 227 -2.23 6.16 21.18
CA SER A 227 -2.32 6.21 19.71
C SER A 227 -0.95 6.11 19.05
N VAL A 228 0.07 6.80 19.55
CA VAL A 228 1.45 6.70 19.06
C VAL A 228 1.97 5.28 19.27
N THR A 229 1.77 4.68 20.44
CA THR A 229 2.17 3.30 20.71
C THR A 229 1.47 2.32 19.77
N TYR A 230 0.16 2.50 19.54
CA TYR A 230 -0.59 1.73 18.56
C TYR A 230 0.02 1.87 17.15
N ALA A 231 0.26 3.10 16.68
CA ALA A 231 0.86 3.35 15.38
C ALA A 231 2.23 2.67 15.21
N PHE A 232 3.10 2.73 16.22
CA PHE A 232 4.41 2.08 16.19
C PHE A 232 4.34 0.55 16.29
N ASN A 233 3.25 -0.01 16.81
CA ASN A 233 3.05 -1.45 16.88
C ASN A 233 2.44 -2.04 15.60
N VAL A 234 1.68 -1.23 14.83
CA VAL A 234 0.98 -1.71 13.63
C VAL A 234 1.60 -1.24 12.32
N LEU A 235 2.43 -0.19 12.35
CA LEU A 235 3.20 0.30 11.21
C LEU A 235 4.71 0.17 11.50
N PRO A 236 5.54 0.01 10.45
CA PRO A 236 6.99 -0.17 10.59
C PRO A 236 7.74 1.14 10.92
N LEU A 237 7.15 2.05 11.70
CA LEU A 237 7.71 3.37 12.02
C LEU A 237 9.05 3.27 12.76
N GLY A 238 9.18 2.29 13.66
CA GLY A 238 10.43 2.04 14.37
C GLY A 238 11.56 1.62 13.42
N ASP A 239 11.26 0.76 12.45
CA ASP A 239 12.25 0.26 11.49
C ASP A 239 12.67 1.37 10.51
N ILE A 240 11.72 2.21 10.07
CA ILE A 240 12.01 3.41 9.27
C ILE A 240 12.95 4.37 10.02
N LEU A 241 12.73 4.57 11.32
CA LEU A 241 13.60 5.44 12.12
C LEU A 241 14.99 4.83 12.30
N ARG A 242 15.11 3.53 12.58
CA ARG A 242 16.43 2.86 12.70
C ARG A 242 17.20 2.86 11.38
N GLY A 243 16.52 2.55 10.27
CA GLY A 243 17.12 2.50 8.93
C GLY A 243 17.72 3.82 8.45
N ARG A 244 17.37 4.96 9.07
CA ARG A 244 18.01 6.27 8.81
C ARG A 244 19.38 6.43 9.45
N PHE A 245 19.69 5.66 10.49
CA PHE A 245 20.93 5.79 11.26
C PHE A 245 21.90 4.62 11.07
N GLU A 246 21.45 3.53 10.44
CA GLU A 246 22.26 2.36 10.13
C GLU A 246 22.61 2.30 8.65
N THR A 247 23.87 2.04 8.34
CA THR A 247 24.37 1.86 6.97
C THR A 247 24.87 0.44 6.74
N SER A 248 24.64 -0.08 5.54
CA SER A 248 25.22 -1.35 5.07
C SER A 248 26.00 -1.13 3.78
N HIS A 249 27.16 -1.80 3.68
CA HIS A 249 27.95 -1.88 2.46
C HIS A 249 27.63 -3.13 1.62
N TYR A 250 26.75 -4.02 2.11
CA TYR A 250 26.51 -5.33 1.53
C TYR A 250 26.17 -5.29 0.03
N ILE A 251 25.29 -4.37 -0.39
CA ILE A 251 24.99 -4.23 -1.83
C ILE A 251 26.26 -3.86 -2.60
N GLY A 252 26.99 -2.83 -2.19
CA GLY A 252 28.19 -2.39 -2.90
C GLY A 252 29.33 -3.43 -2.92
N ASP A 253 29.47 -4.21 -1.85
CA ASP A 253 30.51 -5.24 -1.74
C ASP A 253 30.22 -6.46 -2.64
N HIS A 254 28.94 -6.74 -2.95
CA HIS A 254 28.53 -7.92 -3.72
C HIS A 254 28.01 -7.61 -5.13
N PHE A 255 27.69 -6.35 -5.45
CA PHE A 255 27.12 -5.98 -6.74
C PHE A 255 28.15 -6.08 -7.88
N VAL A 256 27.83 -6.87 -8.89
CA VAL A 256 28.65 -7.03 -10.11
C VAL A 256 28.05 -6.18 -11.23
N MET A 257 28.71 -5.09 -11.60
CA MET A 257 28.29 -4.23 -12.71
C MET A 257 28.37 -4.98 -14.05
N PRO A 258 27.34 -4.90 -14.92
CA PRO A 258 27.44 -5.34 -16.30
C PRO A 258 28.38 -4.43 -17.09
N THR A 259 29.31 -5.02 -17.82
CA THR A 259 30.26 -4.34 -18.71
C THR A 259 30.43 -5.17 -19.97
N ASP A 260 30.95 -4.56 -21.03
CA ASP A 260 31.28 -5.28 -22.28
C ASP A 260 32.37 -6.37 -22.06
N SER A 261 33.06 -6.36 -20.92
CA SER A 261 34.09 -7.34 -20.58
C SER A 261 33.58 -8.60 -19.88
N ASN A 262 32.44 -8.54 -19.19
CA ASN A 262 31.92 -9.64 -18.39
C ASN A 262 30.54 -10.15 -18.83
N VAL A 263 29.86 -9.44 -19.75
CA VAL A 263 28.60 -9.90 -20.35
C VAL A 263 28.73 -9.85 -21.87
N THR A 264 28.47 -10.97 -22.53
CA THR A 264 28.47 -11.06 -23.99
C THR A 264 27.15 -11.66 -24.48
N LEU A 265 26.37 -10.88 -25.23
CA LEU A 265 25.15 -11.34 -25.88
C LEU A 265 25.45 -12.23 -27.10
N PRO A 266 24.59 -13.21 -27.42
CA PRO A 266 24.85 -14.15 -28.49
C PRO A 266 24.73 -13.51 -29.87
N LYS A 267 25.62 -13.88 -30.80
CA LYS A 267 25.55 -13.42 -32.21
C LYS A 267 24.23 -13.78 -32.88
N LYS A 268 23.70 -14.98 -32.61
CA LYS A 268 22.36 -15.38 -33.04
C LYS A 268 21.37 -14.97 -31.95
N LYS A 269 20.75 -13.82 -32.15
CA LYS A 269 19.77 -13.23 -31.23
C LYS A 269 18.49 -14.05 -31.18
N ARG A 270 17.85 -14.05 -30.02
CA ARG A 270 16.55 -14.68 -29.74
C ARG A 270 15.60 -13.63 -29.20
N ASN A 271 14.32 -13.75 -29.50
CA ASN A 271 13.32 -12.89 -28.87
C ASN A 271 13.18 -13.28 -27.39
N LEU A 272 12.87 -12.29 -26.57
CA LEU A 272 12.58 -12.46 -25.15
C LEU A 272 11.17 -11.96 -24.87
N ILE A 273 10.35 -12.78 -24.22
CA ILE A 273 9.05 -12.38 -23.70
C ILE A 273 9.07 -12.61 -22.20
N HIS A 274 8.73 -11.60 -21.41
CA HIS A 274 8.63 -11.72 -19.95
C HIS A 274 7.23 -11.33 -19.48
N ILE A 275 6.50 -12.30 -18.93
CA ILE A 275 5.16 -12.11 -18.38
C ILE A 275 5.25 -12.09 -16.86
N TYR A 276 5.01 -10.92 -16.28
CA TYR A 276 4.75 -10.75 -14.86
C TYR A 276 3.27 -11.06 -14.58
N MET A 277 3.04 -12.02 -13.70
CA MET A 277 1.72 -12.40 -13.23
C MET A 277 1.44 -11.77 -11.86
N GLU A 278 0.62 -10.73 -11.82
CA GLU A 278 0.32 -9.94 -10.63
C GLU A 278 -0.13 -10.83 -9.45
N SER A 279 0.58 -10.78 -8.33
CA SER A 279 0.25 -11.49 -7.10
C SER A 279 0.13 -13.03 -7.23
N ILE A 280 0.59 -13.64 -8.32
CA ILE A 280 0.47 -15.10 -8.54
C ILE A 280 1.62 -15.86 -7.88
N GLU A 281 1.28 -16.78 -6.98
CA GLU A 281 2.25 -17.52 -6.17
C GLU A 281 1.97 -19.03 -6.10
N ASN A 282 3.02 -19.82 -5.82
CA ASN A 282 2.96 -21.28 -5.73
C ASN A 282 2.01 -21.77 -4.63
N SER A 283 1.64 -20.90 -3.69
CA SER A 283 0.74 -21.24 -2.58
C SER A 283 -0.65 -21.68 -3.06
N PHE A 284 -1.06 -21.23 -4.26
CA PHE A 284 -2.32 -21.58 -4.92
C PHE A 284 -2.29 -22.95 -5.63
N TYR A 285 -1.14 -23.62 -5.70
CA TYR A 285 -1.08 -25.02 -6.10
C TYR A 285 -1.56 -25.95 -4.98
N SER A 286 -1.83 -27.20 -5.34
CA SER A 286 -2.09 -28.25 -4.35
C SER A 286 -0.81 -28.66 -3.60
N ARG A 287 -0.96 -29.22 -2.38
CA ARG A 287 0.16 -29.67 -1.53
C ARG A 287 1.08 -30.72 -2.18
N ASP A 288 0.55 -31.57 -3.05
CA ASP A 288 1.35 -32.55 -3.80
C ASP A 288 2.27 -31.85 -4.83
N LEU A 289 1.85 -30.71 -5.36
CA LEU A 289 2.64 -29.86 -6.26
C LEU A 289 3.55 -28.85 -5.52
N GLY A 290 3.38 -28.66 -4.21
CA GLY A 290 4.21 -27.76 -3.38
C GLY A 290 3.47 -26.55 -2.81
N GLY A 291 2.19 -26.37 -3.16
CA GLY A 291 1.36 -25.29 -2.63
C GLY A 291 0.74 -25.57 -1.26
N TYR A 292 -0.25 -24.77 -0.86
CA TYR A 292 -0.82 -24.79 0.49
C TYR A 292 -2.17 -25.53 0.57
N THR A 293 -2.95 -25.55 -0.50
CA THR A 293 -4.32 -26.08 -0.52
C THR A 293 -4.36 -27.57 -0.88
N ASP A 294 -5.45 -28.27 -0.55
CA ASP A 294 -5.62 -29.70 -0.89
C ASP A 294 -6.11 -29.92 -2.35
N TYR A 295 -6.49 -28.83 -3.02
CA TYR A 295 -6.87 -28.78 -4.43
C TYR A 295 -5.99 -27.77 -5.18
N ASN A 296 -5.94 -27.88 -6.50
CA ASN A 296 -5.12 -27.01 -7.33
C ASN A 296 -5.97 -25.89 -7.96
N VAL A 297 -5.64 -24.63 -7.68
CA VAL A 297 -6.31 -23.45 -8.26
C VAL A 297 -5.75 -23.10 -9.65
N MET A 298 -4.51 -23.54 -9.96
CA MET A 298 -3.78 -23.19 -11.17
C MET A 298 -3.40 -24.41 -12.04
N PRO A 299 -4.37 -25.23 -12.50
CA PRO A 299 -4.05 -26.49 -13.19
C PRO A 299 -3.38 -26.31 -14.55
N GLU A 300 -3.78 -25.34 -15.37
CA GLU A 300 -3.20 -25.09 -16.68
C GLU A 300 -1.73 -24.62 -16.57
N LEU A 301 -1.44 -23.72 -15.62
CA LEU A 301 -0.06 -23.28 -15.37
C LEU A 301 0.81 -24.42 -14.83
N ALA A 302 0.27 -25.30 -13.98
CA ALA A 302 0.98 -26.49 -13.51
C ALA A 302 1.34 -27.43 -14.69
N GLU A 303 0.45 -27.59 -15.67
CA GLU A 303 0.72 -28.39 -16.86
C GLU A 303 1.77 -27.72 -17.76
N LEU A 304 1.63 -26.43 -18.03
CA LEU A 304 2.60 -25.65 -18.81
C LEU A 304 4.01 -25.74 -18.21
N THR A 305 4.11 -25.72 -16.88
CA THR A 305 5.38 -25.78 -16.15
C THR A 305 6.18 -27.05 -16.46
N LYS A 306 5.52 -28.16 -16.80
CA LYS A 306 6.21 -29.40 -17.19
C LYS A 306 6.99 -29.28 -18.49
N ASN A 307 6.67 -28.29 -19.33
CA ASN A 307 7.32 -28.04 -20.61
C ASN A 307 8.45 -27.00 -20.52
N GLY A 308 8.78 -26.52 -19.32
CA GLY A 308 9.77 -25.49 -19.08
C GLY A 308 10.75 -25.84 -17.96
N VAL A 309 11.59 -24.87 -17.62
CA VAL A 309 12.46 -24.90 -16.44
C VAL A 309 11.82 -24.08 -15.34
N SER A 310 11.66 -24.68 -14.16
CA SER A 310 11.19 -24.01 -12.94
C SER A 310 12.18 -24.28 -11.82
N PHE A 311 12.72 -23.22 -11.24
CA PHE A 311 13.59 -23.27 -10.07
C PHE A 311 12.73 -23.32 -8.81
N SER A 312 13.20 -24.04 -7.78
CA SER A 312 12.42 -24.25 -6.58
C SER A 312 13.31 -24.35 -5.35
N HIS A 313 12.82 -23.77 -4.25
CA HIS A 313 13.39 -23.90 -2.91
C HIS A 313 13.00 -25.19 -2.19
N THR A 314 12.21 -26.05 -2.85
CA THR A 314 11.82 -27.38 -2.38
C THR A 314 12.12 -28.44 -3.45
N ASP A 315 11.77 -29.68 -3.16
CA ASP A 315 11.78 -30.80 -4.12
C ASP A 315 10.61 -30.73 -5.14
N LYS A 316 9.60 -29.89 -4.88
CA LYS A 316 8.38 -29.72 -5.69
C LYS A 316 8.41 -28.40 -6.48
N LEU A 317 7.25 -27.88 -6.90
CA LEU A 317 7.15 -26.49 -7.38
C LEU A 317 7.35 -25.53 -6.20
N GLY A 318 7.93 -24.38 -6.51
CA GLY A 318 8.32 -23.37 -5.55
C GLY A 318 8.91 -22.18 -6.28
N GLY A 319 9.46 -21.23 -5.54
CA GLY A 319 9.97 -20.01 -6.11
C GLY A 319 11.05 -19.33 -5.28
N PRO A 320 11.44 -18.10 -5.66
CA PRO A 320 12.41 -17.31 -4.94
C PRO A 320 11.87 -16.89 -3.56
N GLN A 321 12.79 -16.68 -2.63
CA GLN A 321 12.54 -15.98 -1.38
C GLN A 321 12.25 -14.51 -1.69
N GLN A 322 11.10 -14.01 -1.24
CA GLN A 322 10.80 -12.58 -1.36
C GLN A 322 11.46 -11.82 -0.20
N LEU A 323 12.45 -11.01 -0.53
CA LEU A 323 13.24 -10.22 0.42
C LEU A 323 12.64 -8.81 0.58
N ILE A 324 13.20 -8.04 1.52
CA ILE A 324 12.88 -6.62 1.70
C ILE A 324 13.17 -5.86 0.40
N ALA A 325 12.30 -4.91 0.06
CA ALA A 325 12.41 -4.09 -1.15
C ALA A 325 12.41 -4.90 -2.46
N THR A 326 11.79 -6.09 -2.46
CA THR A 326 11.45 -6.86 -3.66
C THR A 326 9.97 -7.28 -3.69
N GLY A 327 9.15 -6.68 -2.81
CA GLY A 327 7.86 -7.25 -2.39
C GLY A 327 6.62 -6.57 -2.94
N HIS A 328 6.71 -5.88 -4.08
CA HIS A 328 5.61 -5.30 -4.85
C HIS A 328 6.04 -5.21 -6.32
N SER A 329 5.12 -4.98 -7.26
CA SER A 329 5.35 -5.23 -8.68
C SER A 329 6.54 -4.45 -9.25
N VAL A 330 6.61 -3.15 -8.98
CA VAL A 330 7.74 -2.30 -9.37
C VAL A 330 9.08 -2.78 -8.79
N ALA A 331 9.10 -3.17 -7.50
CA ALA A 331 10.32 -3.66 -6.87
C ALA A 331 10.76 -5.03 -7.43
N ALA A 332 9.80 -5.86 -7.85
CA ALA A 332 10.07 -7.11 -8.52
C ALA A 332 10.68 -6.89 -9.91
N MET A 333 10.13 -5.94 -10.67
CA MET A 333 10.68 -5.52 -11.97
C MET A 333 12.11 -4.99 -11.85
N VAL A 334 12.39 -4.16 -10.84
CA VAL A 334 13.75 -3.68 -10.56
C VAL A 334 14.67 -4.84 -10.15
N ALA A 335 14.21 -5.73 -9.27
CA ALA A 335 15.01 -6.88 -8.85
C ALA A 335 15.37 -7.78 -10.02
N MET A 336 14.39 -8.21 -10.82
CA MET A 336 14.62 -9.11 -11.96
C MET A 336 15.32 -8.41 -13.13
N GLY A 337 15.10 -7.10 -13.31
CA GLY A 337 15.64 -6.32 -14.41
C GLY A 337 17.06 -5.77 -14.19
N ALA A 338 17.41 -5.42 -12.95
CA ALA A 338 18.68 -4.78 -12.59
C ALA A 338 19.53 -5.58 -11.59
N GLY A 339 18.99 -6.68 -11.04
CA GLY A 339 19.69 -7.50 -10.06
C GLY A 339 19.89 -6.84 -8.69
N THR A 340 19.00 -5.94 -8.26
CA THR A 340 19.06 -5.27 -6.94
C THR A 340 17.68 -5.09 -6.32
N PRO A 341 17.52 -5.11 -4.99
CA PRO A 341 16.30 -4.63 -4.35
C PRO A 341 16.06 -3.13 -4.66
N MET A 342 14.80 -2.72 -4.69
CA MET A 342 14.39 -1.33 -4.93
C MET A 342 14.31 -0.55 -3.60
N LEU A 343 15.46 -0.13 -3.06
CA LEU A 343 15.49 0.55 -1.77
C LEU A 343 14.78 1.92 -1.83
N ALA A 344 13.76 2.11 -0.99
CA ALA A 344 13.08 3.39 -0.83
C ALA A 344 14.10 4.50 -0.45
N SER A 345 13.91 5.72 -0.94
CA SER A 345 14.78 6.84 -0.59
C SER A 345 14.63 7.17 0.89
N GLY A 346 15.73 7.11 1.64
CA GLY A 346 15.80 7.80 2.94
C GLY A 346 15.53 9.29 2.69
N ALA A 347 14.72 9.96 3.53
CA ALA A 347 14.15 11.29 3.22
C ALA A 347 15.11 12.24 2.49
N GLY A 348 14.95 12.31 1.17
CA GLY A 348 15.15 13.52 0.40
C GLY A 348 13.88 14.37 0.43
N ASN A 349 13.73 15.25 -0.57
CA ASN A 349 12.56 16.12 -0.74
C ASN A 349 11.23 15.38 -1.00
N GLY A 350 11.23 14.05 -1.12
CA GLY A 350 10.02 13.22 -1.16
C GLY A 350 9.19 13.37 -2.44
N THR A 351 9.74 13.98 -3.48
CA THR A 351 8.99 14.37 -4.69
C THR A 351 9.39 13.62 -5.96
N GLN A 352 10.40 12.74 -5.92
CA GLN A 352 10.86 12.02 -7.11
C GLN A 352 11.12 10.55 -6.81
N MET A 353 10.79 9.72 -7.78
CA MET A 353 11.18 8.32 -7.81
C MET A 353 12.68 8.18 -7.81
N SER A 354 13.14 7.21 -7.06
CA SER A 354 14.54 6.98 -6.84
C SER A 354 14.84 5.54 -7.18
N PHE A 355 14.67 5.24 -8.47
CA PHE A 355 15.14 4.00 -9.05
C PHE A 355 16.66 3.96 -9.01
N PRO A 356 17.21 2.74 -8.97
CA PRO A 356 18.63 2.59 -9.19
C PRO A 356 18.94 2.92 -10.65
N ASP A 357 19.83 3.88 -10.88
CA ASP A 357 20.49 4.15 -12.14
C ASP A 357 21.59 3.10 -12.37
N LEU A 358 21.16 1.84 -12.48
CA LEU A 358 21.99 0.67 -12.72
C LEU A 358 21.57 0.04 -14.06
N PRO A 359 22.50 -0.53 -14.85
CA PRO A 359 22.10 -1.08 -16.15
C PRO A 359 21.22 -2.31 -15.99
N THR A 360 20.22 -2.42 -16.87
CA THR A 360 19.17 -3.45 -16.83
C THR A 360 19.25 -4.43 -18.01
N ILE A 361 18.42 -5.48 -17.99
CA ILE A 361 18.16 -6.34 -19.17
C ILE A 361 17.72 -5.46 -20.35
N GLY A 362 16.83 -4.50 -20.08
CA GLY A 362 16.35 -3.53 -21.06
C GLY A 362 17.47 -2.77 -21.74
N ASP A 363 18.36 -2.17 -20.94
CA ASP A 363 19.51 -1.40 -21.43
C ASP A 363 20.44 -2.26 -22.29
N LEU A 364 20.77 -3.47 -21.81
CA LEU A 364 21.65 -4.40 -22.52
C LEU A 364 21.06 -4.82 -23.88
N LEU A 365 19.77 -5.15 -23.91
CA LEU A 365 19.10 -5.60 -25.13
C LEU A 365 18.85 -4.44 -26.11
N HIS A 366 18.49 -3.26 -25.61
CA HIS A 366 18.34 -2.06 -26.43
C HIS A 366 19.67 -1.68 -27.10
N LYS A 367 20.77 -1.65 -26.35
CA LYS A 367 22.13 -1.41 -26.88
C LYS A 367 22.50 -2.43 -27.96
N ASP A 368 22.05 -3.68 -27.82
CA ASP A 368 22.21 -4.74 -28.81
C ASP A 368 21.11 -4.73 -29.90
N GLY A 369 20.36 -3.64 -30.07
CA GLY A 369 19.47 -3.41 -31.20
C GLY A 369 18.13 -4.17 -31.15
N TYR A 370 17.71 -4.64 -29.97
CA TYR A 370 16.37 -5.17 -29.78
C TYR A 370 15.31 -4.07 -29.86
N ALA A 371 14.11 -4.41 -30.33
CA ALA A 371 12.92 -3.61 -30.07
C ALA A 371 12.40 -3.93 -28.66
N THR A 372 12.13 -2.92 -27.85
CA THR A 372 11.67 -3.06 -26.46
C THR A 372 10.24 -2.55 -26.32
N ASP A 373 9.37 -3.35 -25.70
CA ASP A 373 7.96 -3.04 -25.48
C ASP A 373 7.56 -3.42 -24.05
N PHE A 374 6.91 -2.50 -23.35
CA PHE A 374 6.37 -2.73 -22.01
C PHE A 374 4.86 -2.52 -22.05
N MET A 375 4.11 -3.56 -21.67
CA MET A 375 2.66 -3.56 -21.68
C MET A 375 2.10 -3.80 -20.29
N VAL A 376 1.17 -2.96 -19.84
CA VAL A 376 0.51 -3.08 -18.54
C VAL A 376 -0.96 -2.66 -18.63
N GLY A 377 -1.83 -3.32 -17.87
CA GLY A 377 -3.26 -2.98 -17.85
C GLY A 377 -3.58 -1.64 -17.18
N SER A 378 -2.74 -1.21 -16.22
CA SER A 378 -2.94 -0.02 -15.40
C SER A 378 -2.34 1.26 -16.04
N ASN A 379 -2.45 2.39 -15.33
CA ASN A 379 -1.71 3.60 -15.72
C ASN A 379 -0.26 3.49 -15.22
N SER A 380 0.69 3.39 -16.15
CA SER A 380 2.11 3.18 -15.83
C SER A 380 2.80 4.41 -15.19
N ASP A 381 2.14 5.58 -15.16
CA ASP A 381 2.59 6.73 -14.35
C ASP A 381 2.55 6.43 -12.84
N TRP A 382 1.67 5.51 -12.42
CA TRP A 382 1.60 5.08 -11.02
C TRP A 382 2.85 4.29 -10.64
N GLY A 383 3.48 4.65 -9.51
CA GLY A 383 4.78 4.11 -9.13
C GLY A 383 5.86 4.36 -10.20
N GLY A 384 5.62 5.36 -11.07
CA GLY A 384 6.24 5.69 -12.38
C GLY A 384 7.09 4.62 -13.04
N VAL A 385 6.49 3.45 -13.16
CA VAL A 385 6.98 2.35 -13.97
C VAL A 385 7.23 2.81 -15.41
N ARG A 386 6.41 3.75 -15.91
CA ARG A 386 6.61 4.44 -17.18
C ARG A 386 8.01 5.02 -17.30
N ASP A 387 8.37 5.85 -16.34
CA ASP A 387 9.65 6.57 -16.30
C ASP A 387 10.82 5.60 -16.19
N TYR A 388 10.67 4.54 -15.39
CA TYR A 388 11.67 3.47 -15.29
C TYR A 388 11.97 2.84 -16.64
N TYR A 389 10.95 2.32 -17.33
CA TYR A 389 11.16 1.61 -18.60
C TYR A 389 11.53 2.53 -19.76
N LEU A 390 11.15 3.80 -19.74
CA LEU A 390 11.66 4.78 -20.71
C LEU A 390 13.17 4.99 -20.51
N ARG A 391 13.65 5.12 -19.27
CA ARG A 391 15.07 5.33 -18.94
C ARG A 391 15.93 4.06 -19.02
N HIS A 392 15.31 2.89 -18.90
CA HIS A 392 15.99 1.61 -18.84
C HIS A 392 15.61 0.73 -20.02
N GLY A 393 16.22 0.99 -21.18
CA GLY A 393 16.01 0.25 -22.42
C GLY A 393 15.05 0.88 -23.44
N ASP A 394 14.71 2.18 -23.30
CA ASP A 394 13.88 2.97 -24.24
C ASP A 394 12.63 2.21 -24.73
N PHE A 395 11.86 1.70 -23.77
CA PHE A 395 10.71 0.86 -24.08
C PHE A 395 9.58 1.66 -24.72
N THR A 396 8.95 1.07 -25.74
CA THR A 396 7.62 1.50 -26.18
C THR A 396 6.58 1.12 -25.13
N ILE A 397 5.90 2.11 -24.54
CA ILE A 397 4.93 1.91 -23.47
C ILE A 397 3.51 1.69 -24.02
N HIS A 398 2.89 0.58 -23.62
CA HIS A 398 1.50 0.20 -23.91
C HIS A 398 0.70 0.10 -22.62
N ASP A 399 -0.05 1.14 -22.27
CA ASP A 399 -0.72 1.26 -20.97
C ASP A 399 -2.11 1.90 -21.10
N LEU A 400 -2.83 2.07 -19.99
CA LEU A 400 -4.17 2.65 -20.01
C LEU A 400 -4.23 4.01 -20.76
N PRO A 401 -3.35 5.01 -20.48
CA PRO A 401 -3.22 6.22 -21.29
C PRO A 401 -2.96 5.98 -22.79
N SER A 402 -2.04 5.08 -23.16
CA SER A 402 -1.72 4.80 -24.57
C SER A 402 -2.90 4.17 -25.30
N PHE A 403 -3.58 3.21 -24.69
CA PHE A 403 -4.75 2.55 -25.27
C PHE A 403 -5.92 3.52 -25.50
N LYS A 404 -6.10 4.50 -24.61
CA LYS A 404 -7.04 5.61 -24.82
C LYS A 404 -6.60 6.46 -26.00
N LYS A 405 -5.34 6.90 -26.05
CA LYS A 405 -4.81 7.74 -27.13
C LYS A 405 -4.93 7.08 -28.50
N GLU A 406 -4.75 5.76 -28.57
CA GLU A 406 -4.87 4.94 -29.78
C GLU A 406 -6.32 4.62 -30.16
N GLY A 407 -7.29 4.94 -29.29
CA GLY A 407 -8.71 4.64 -29.52
C GLY A 407 -9.08 3.16 -29.39
N ARG A 408 -8.23 2.35 -28.73
CA ARG A 408 -8.53 0.93 -28.45
C ARG A 408 -9.61 0.77 -27.38
N ILE A 409 -9.72 1.78 -26.51
CA ILE A 409 -10.74 1.92 -25.48
C ILE A 409 -11.28 3.38 -25.45
N PRO A 410 -12.50 3.60 -24.92
CA PRO A 410 -13.05 4.95 -24.73
C PRO A 410 -12.16 5.88 -23.87
N GLN A 411 -12.25 7.20 -24.07
CA GLN A 411 -11.44 8.17 -23.30
C GLN A 411 -11.78 8.16 -21.80
N ASP A 412 -13.05 7.95 -21.46
CA ASP A 412 -13.56 7.86 -20.09
C ASP A 412 -13.45 6.44 -19.50
N TYR A 413 -12.75 5.52 -20.18
CA TYR A 413 -12.62 4.15 -19.75
C TYR A 413 -11.84 4.01 -18.44
N MET A 414 -12.43 3.30 -17.47
CA MET A 414 -11.77 2.85 -16.25
C MET A 414 -12.54 1.66 -15.69
N VAL A 415 -11.93 0.47 -15.68
CA VAL A 415 -12.51 -0.72 -15.04
C VAL A 415 -11.57 -1.19 -13.96
N TRP A 416 -12.00 -1.01 -12.71
CA TRP A 416 -11.24 -1.40 -11.52
C TRP A 416 -9.79 -0.90 -11.49
N TRP A 417 -8.80 -1.68 -11.93
CA TRP A 417 -7.38 -1.29 -12.01
C TRP A 417 -6.92 -0.79 -13.39
N GLY A 418 -7.75 -0.87 -14.43
CA GLY A 418 -7.44 -0.36 -15.76
C GLY A 418 -8.08 -1.20 -16.88
N VAL A 419 -7.25 -1.65 -17.81
CA VAL A 419 -7.61 -2.60 -18.86
C VAL A 419 -7.53 -4.01 -18.29
N GLU A 420 -8.64 -4.74 -18.38
CA GLU A 420 -8.77 -6.11 -17.89
C GLU A 420 -7.93 -7.09 -18.70
N ASP A 421 -7.46 -8.17 -18.07
CA ASP A 421 -6.53 -9.15 -18.66
C ASP A 421 -7.03 -9.70 -20.03
N ASP A 422 -8.34 -9.93 -20.15
CA ASP A 422 -8.97 -10.42 -21.39
C ASP A 422 -8.67 -9.53 -22.60
N LYS A 423 -8.69 -8.20 -22.42
CA LYS A 423 -8.38 -7.24 -23.49
C LYS A 423 -6.89 -7.05 -23.64
N LEU A 424 -6.17 -6.99 -22.52
CA LEU A 424 -4.72 -6.82 -22.49
C LEU A 424 -4.02 -7.92 -23.29
N TYR A 425 -4.47 -9.17 -23.18
CA TYR A 425 -3.89 -10.28 -23.93
C TYR A 425 -4.19 -10.22 -25.44
N GLU A 426 -5.36 -9.75 -25.86
CA GLU A 426 -5.60 -9.49 -27.29
C GLU A 426 -4.71 -8.36 -27.82
N TYR A 427 -4.51 -7.32 -27.00
CA TYR A 427 -3.62 -6.22 -27.33
C TYR A 427 -2.15 -6.67 -27.44
N ALA A 428 -1.72 -7.58 -26.58
CA ALA A 428 -0.40 -8.21 -26.64
C ALA A 428 -0.21 -9.00 -27.94
N LYS A 429 -1.24 -9.75 -28.38
CA LYS A 429 -1.20 -10.49 -29.65
C LYS A 429 -1.01 -9.56 -30.84
N ASP A 430 -1.68 -8.41 -30.86
CA ASP A 430 -1.51 -7.42 -31.94
C ASP A 430 -0.06 -6.90 -31.97
N VAL A 431 0.48 -6.47 -30.83
CA VAL A 431 1.86 -5.93 -30.74
C VAL A 431 2.88 -7.00 -31.12
N LEU A 432 2.77 -8.22 -30.59
CA LEU A 432 3.66 -9.34 -30.90
C LEU A 432 3.55 -9.79 -32.36
N SER A 433 2.36 -9.70 -32.97
CA SER A 433 2.17 -9.99 -34.40
C SER A 433 2.90 -8.98 -35.27
N GLU A 434 2.90 -7.70 -34.91
CA GLU A 434 3.65 -6.66 -35.63
C GLU A 434 5.16 -6.83 -35.43
N ARG A 435 5.62 -7.08 -34.18
CA ARG A 435 7.05 -7.35 -33.92
C ARG A 435 7.56 -8.58 -34.65
N GLY A 436 6.75 -9.64 -34.72
CA GLY A 436 7.06 -10.88 -35.42
C GLY A 436 7.20 -10.75 -36.94
N LYS A 437 6.76 -9.64 -37.54
CA LYS A 437 6.95 -9.33 -38.97
C LYS A 437 8.25 -8.54 -39.23
N GLY A 438 8.83 -7.94 -38.20
CA GLY A 438 10.02 -7.10 -38.31
C GLY A 438 11.33 -7.89 -38.35
N ASP A 439 12.40 -7.22 -38.75
CA ASP A 439 13.75 -7.80 -38.84
C ASP A 439 14.55 -7.73 -37.53
N LYS A 440 14.06 -6.98 -36.54
CA LYS A 440 14.72 -6.82 -35.23
C LYS A 440 14.26 -7.94 -34.27
N PRO A 441 15.17 -8.52 -33.45
CA PRO A 441 14.72 -9.27 -32.30
C PRO A 441 13.98 -8.33 -31.33
N PHE A 442 13.10 -8.87 -30.49
CA PHE A 442 12.33 -8.06 -29.56
C PHE A 442 12.43 -8.57 -28.12
N TYR A 443 12.33 -7.63 -27.18
CA TYR A 443 12.08 -7.88 -25.76
C TYR A 443 10.72 -7.28 -25.40
N PHE A 444 9.74 -8.15 -25.18
CA PHE A 444 8.38 -7.75 -24.82
C PHE A 444 8.11 -8.12 -23.36
N ILE A 445 7.75 -7.13 -22.56
CA ILE A 445 7.35 -7.30 -21.16
C ILE A 445 5.84 -7.07 -21.06
N LEU A 446 5.15 -7.94 -20.34
CA LEU A 446 3.75 -7.77 -19.99
C LEU A 446 3.52 -7.97 -18.49
N GLU A 447 2.75 -7.08 -17.88
CA GLU A 447 2.18 -7.25 -16.54
C GLU A 447 0.65 -7.23 -16.64
N ASN A 448 0.02 -8.31 -16.16
CA ASN A 448 -1.43 -8.40 -16.03
C ASN A 448 -1.89 -7.84 -14.67
N ALA A 449 -3.19 -7.61 -14.45
CA ALA A 449 -3.65 -6.88 -13.26
C ALA A 449 -4.91 -7.44 -12.59
N ASP A 450 -5.64 -8.36 -13.22
CA ASP A 450 -6.93 -8.82 -12.67
C ASP A 450 -6.79 -9.51 -11.30
N THR A 451 -5.61 -10.01 -10.94
CA THR A 451 -5.34 -10.67 -9.65
C THR A 451 -4.88 -9.73 -8.54
N HIS A 452 -4.84 -8.41 -8.81
CA HIS A 452 -4.48 -7.40 -7.82
C HIS A 452 -5.44 -7.41 -6.63
N TRP A 453 -4.97 -7.05 -5.44
CA TRP A 453 -5.82 -6.99 -4.25
C TRP A 453 -6.76 -5.76 -4.26
N PRO A 454 -7.89 -5.79 -3.53
CA PRO A 454 -8.49 -6.94 -2.83
C PRO A 454 -9.38 -7.80 -3.73
N ASP A 455 -9.47 -9.10 -3.43
CA ASP A 455 -10.38 -10.12 -3.98
C ASP A 455 -10.33 -10.35 -5.51
N GLY A 456 -9.53 -9.63 -6.30
CA GLY A 456 -9.42 -9.88 -7.75
C GLY A 456 -10.58 -9.29 -8.60
N TYR A 457 -10.35 -9.11 -9.91
CA TYR A 457 -11.35 -8.80 -10.92
C TYR A 457 -11.90 -10.09 -11.45
N LEU A 458 -13.18 -10.33 -11.24
CA LEU A 458 -13.81 -11.48 -11.85
C LEU A 458 -14.34 -11.13 -13.23
N SER A 459 -13.58 -11.52 -14.25
CA SER A 459 -13.98 -11.31 -15.64
C SER A 459 -15.41 -11.79 -15.90
N PRO A 460 -16.27 -10.97 -16.55
CA PRO A 460 -17.59 -11.39 -17.01
C PRO A 460 -17.56 -12.58 -17.98
N ASN A 461 -16.41 -12.88 -18.58
CA ASN A 461 -16.22 -14.01 -19.48
C ASN A 461 -16.05 -15.34 -18.75
N MET A 462 -15.75 -15.33 -17.44
CA MET A 462 -15.71 -16.54 -16.62
C MET A 462 -17.12 -17.05 -16.32
N LYS A 463 -17.55 -18.09 -17.05
CA LYS A 463 -18.91 -18.66 -16.91
C LYS A 463 -19.02 -19.71 -15.81
N VAL A 464 -17.95 -20.44 -15.53
CA VAL A 464 -17.89 -21.48 -14.50
C VAL A 464 -16.96 -21.01 -13.39
N ARG A 465 -17.42 -21.10 -12.15
CA ARG A 465 -16.70 -20.68 -10.94
C ARG A 465 -16.52 -21.89 -10.02
N PRO A 466 -15.44 -22.67 -10.18
CA PRO A 466 -15.27 -23.92 -9.45
C PRO A 466 -14.91 -23.75 -7.97
N PHE A 467 -14.50 -22.56 -7.54
CA PHE A 467 -14.06 -22.28 -6.16
C PHE A 467 -15.08 -21.46 -5.37
N ASN A 468 -14.98 -21.51 -4.04
CA ASN A 468 -15.94 -20.85 -3.14
C ASN A 468 -15.67 -19.35 -3.00
N THR A 469 -14.43 -18.90 -3.17
CA THR A 469 -14.06 -17.49 -3.04
C THR A 469 -13.95 -16.82 -4.40
N GLN A 470 -14.21 -15.52 -4.48
CA GLN A 470 -13.96 -14.75 -5.70
C GLN A 470 -12.49 -14.83 -6.08
N TYR A 471 -11.59 -14.61 -5.12
CA TYR A 471 -10.17 -14.52 -5.38
C TYR A 471 -9.60 -15.79 -6.01
N GLU A 472 -9.96 -16.98 -5.51
CA GLU A 472 -9.56 -18.25 -6.14
C GLU A 472 -10.08 -18.37 -7.57
N ASN A 473 -11.32 -17.95 -7.84
CA ASN A 473 -11.86 -17.97 -9.19
C ASN A 473 -11.13 -16.98 -10.13
N VAL A 474 -10.73 -15.82 -9.62
CA VAL A 474 -9.94 -14.84 -10.38
C VAL A 474 -8.56 -15.40 -10.70
N ILE A 475 -7.86 -15.96 -9.72
CA ILE A 475 -6.57 -16.62 -9.91
C ILE A 475 -6.69 -17.76 -10.93
N HIS A 476 -7.70 -18.62 -10.76
CA HIS A 476 -7.96 -19.73 -11.67
C HIS A 476 -8.20 -19.28 -13.12
N TYR A 477 -8.95 -18.20 -13.30
CA TYR A 477 -9.21 -17.66 -14.62
C TYR A 477 -7.96 -16.99 -15.22
N SER A 478 -7.30 -16.14 -14.46
CA SER A 478 -6.14 -15.36 -14.90
C SER A 478 -4.99 -16.26 -15.36
N GLN A 479 -4.63 -17.28 -14.57
CA GLN A 479 -3.58 -18.24 -14.95
C GLN A 479 -3.91 -19.01 -16.23
N ALA A 480 -5.18 -19.37 -16.45
CA ALA A 480 -5.60 -20.06 -17.67
C ALA A 480 -5.53 -19.13 -18.89
N GLN A 481 -5.82 -17.83 -18.74
CA GLN A 481 -5.68 -16.86 -19.82
C GLN A 481 -4.20 -16.61 -20.17
N THR A 482 -3.31 -16.53 -19.18
CA THR A 482 -1.87 -16.47 -19.42
C THR A 482 -1.38 -17.68 -20.22
N VAL A 483 -1.82 -18.89 -19.86
CA VAL A 483 -1.46 -20.11 -20.60
C VAL A 483 -1.96 -20.05 -22.05
N LYS A 484 -3.18 -19.58 -22.30
CA LYS A 484 -3.69 -19.40 -23.67
C LYS A 484 -2.89 -18.39 -24.49
N LEU A 485 -2.44 -17.29 -23.88
CA LEU A 485 -1.55 -16.36 -24.54
C LEU A 485 -0.24 -17.05 -24.92
N VAL A 486 0.35 -17.82 -24.00
CA VAL A 486 1.59 -18.57 -24.23
C VAL A 486 1.41 -19.61 -25.34
N GLU A 487 0.31 -20.37 -25.35
CA GLU A 487 0.00 -21.32 -26.42
C GLU A 487 -0.10 -20.62 -27.78
N TRP A 488 -0.76 -19.46 -27.82
CA TRP A 488 -0.82 -18.64 -29.03
C TRP A 488 0.57 -18.16 -29.47
N ILE A 489 1.41 -17.69 -28.54
CA ILE A 489 2.80 -17.28 -28.80
C ILE A 489 3.59 -18.45 -29.38
N MET A 490 3.49 -19.63 -28.78
CA MET A 490 4.22 -20.83 -29.19
C MET A 490 3.78 -21.36 -30.57
N ALA A 491 2.59 -21.00 -31.02
CA ALA A 491 2.10 -21.31 -32.36
C ALA A 491 2.65 -20.38 -33.46
N GLN A 492 3.34 -19.29 -33.10
CA GLN A 492 3.84 -18.33 -34.07
C GLN A 492 5.12 -18.81 -34.79
N PRO A 493 5.37 -18.40 -36.06
CA PRO A 493 6.55 -18.85 -36.82
C PRO A 493 7.90 -18.53 -36.16
N TRP A 494 7.95 -17.45 -35.37
CA TRP A 494 9.12 -16.97 -34.66
C TRP A 494 9.33 -17.62 -33.28
N ALA A 495 8.38 -18.44 -32.80
CA ALA A 495 8.41 -19.04 -31.46
C ALA A 495 9.66 -19.90 -31.19
N LYS A 496 10.17 -20.59 -32.23
CA LYS A 496 11.36 -21.46 -32.12
C LYS A 496 12.61 -20.72 -31.63
N ASP A 497 12.73 -19.43 -31.94
CA ASP A 497 13.83 -18.55 -31.56
C ASP A 497 13.38 -17.54 -30.48
N THR A 498 12.38 -17.90 -29.67
CA THR A 498 11.83 -17.06 -28.60
C THR A 498 11.90 -17.77 -27.26
N THR A 499 12.48 -17.11 -26.27
CA THR A 499 12.46 -17.56 -24.86
C THR A 499 11.34 -16.81 -24.13
N ILE A 500 10.51 -17.53 -23.37
CA ILE A 500 9.40 -16.95 -22.61
C ILE A 500 9.68 -17.17 -21.12
N VAL A 501 9.68 -16.09 -20.35
CA VAL A 501 9.84 -16.08 -18.91
C VAL A 501 8.50 -15.70 -18.29
N ILE A 502 7.99 -16.54 -17.40
CA ILE A 502 6.73 -16.32 -16.70
C ILE A 502 7.05 -16.33 -15.21
N THR A 503 6.77 -15.22 -14.52
CA THR A 503 7.05 -15.06 -13.10
C THR A 503 5.88 -14.41 -12.41
N GLY A 504 5.54 -14.86 -11.20
CA GLY A 504 4.82 -13.97 -10.30
C GLY A 504 5.73 -12.81 -9.92
N ASP A 505 5.17 -11.60 -9.82
CA ASP A 505 5.91 -10.42 -9.42
C ASP A 505 6.18 -10.41 -7.91
N HIS A 506 5.16 -10.63 -7.09
CA HIS A 506 5.26 -10.72 -5.63
C HIS A 506 4.18 -11.65 -5.05
N ARG A 507 4.33 -11.96 -3.75
CA ARG A 507 3.30 -12.68 -2.99
C ARG A 507 2.02 -11.85 -2.92
N SER A 508 0.87 -12.50 -3.04
CA SER A 508 -0.43 -11.84 -2.89
C SER A 508 -0.54 -11.10 -1.55
N MET A 509 -1.06 -9.88 -1.61
CA MET A 509 -1.27 -9.01 -0.45
C MET A 509 -2.68 -9.12 0.16
N ASP A 510 -3.51 -10.06 -0.30
CA ASP A 510 -4.90 -10.20 0.16
C ASP A 510 -5.00 -10.78 1.58
N LYS A 511 -4.91 -9.91 2.58
CA LYS A 511 -4.91 -10.28 4.01
C LYS A 511 -6.11 -11.15 4.40
N LYS A 512 -7.29 -10.84 3.87
CA LYS A 512 -8.53 -11.52 4.24
C LYS A 512 -8.54 -12.95 3.70
N PHE A 513 -8.03 -13.15 2.50
CA PHE A 513 -7.89 -14.48 1.93
C PHE A 513 -6.96 -15.39 2.77
N PHE A 514 -5.84 -14.83 3.26
CA PHE A 514 -4.84 -15.58 4.04
C PHE A 514 -5.06 -15.54 5.57
N GLU A 515 -6.22 -15.08 6.06
CA GLU A 515 -6.42 -14.84 7.51
C GLU A 515 -6.26 -16.09 8.37
N ASN A 516 -6.69 -17.25 7.85
CA ASN A 516 -6.68 -18.55 8.54
C ASN A 516 -5.53 -19.46 8.10
N TRP A 517 -4.58 -18.94 7.33
CA TRP A 517 -3.42 -19.71 6.87
C TRP A 517 -2.32 -19.72 7.92
N ASP A 518 -1.55 -20.81 7.95
CA ASP A 518 -0.37 -20.92 8.80
C ASP A 518 0.66 -19.85 8.40
N LYS A 519 0.92 -18.92 9.32
CA LYS A 519 1.86 -17.82 9.11
C LYS A 519 3.32 -18.30 8.97
N SER A 520 3.62 -19.56 9.30
CA SER A 520 4.94 -20.16 9.11
C SER A 520 5.15 -20.76 7.70
N TYR A 521 4.10 -20.88 6.87
CA TYR A 521 4.23 -21.38 5.52
C TYR A 521 5.04 -20.42 4.64
N ASN A 522 6.08 -20.94 3.98
CA ASN A 522 6.93 -20.14 3.09
C ASN A 522 6.27 -19.95 1.73
N ARG A 523 5.57 -18.82 1.57
CA ARG A 523 4.96 -18.40 0.31
C ARG A 523 6.04 -17.92 -0.67
N THR A 524 5.96 -18.37 -1.93
CA THR A 524 6.91 -17.98 -3.00
C THR A 524 6.18 -17.84 -4.33
N VAL A 525 6.66 -16.94 -5.19
CA VAL A 525 6.03 -16.64 -6.49
C VAL A 525 6.30 -17.72 -7.54
N VAL A 526 5.37 -17.90 -8.49
CA VAL A 526 5.55 -18.87 -9.58
C VAL A 526 6.74 -18.47 -10.47
N ASN A 527 7.40 -19.45 -11.09
CA ASN A 527 8.42 -19.18 -12.11
C ASN A 527 8.51 -20.31 -13.14
N VAL A 528 8.61 -19.93 -14.41
CA VAL A 528 8.78 -20.82 -15.56
C VAL A 528 9.60 -20.13 -16.63
N ILE A 529 10.56 -20.84 -17.22
CA ILE A 529 11.30 -20.42 -18.41
C ILE A 529 11.05 -21.46 -19.51
N LEU A 530 10.39 -21.04 -20.59
CA LEU A 530 10.11 -21.85 -21.77
C LEU A 530 11.14 -21.56 -22.86
N ASN A 531 11.55 -22.62 -23.56
CA ASN A 531 12.52 -22.56 -24.65
C ASN A 531 13.84 -21.81 -24.30
N PRO A 532 14.47 -22.05 -23.12
CA PRO A 532 15.81 -21.53 -22.84
C PRO A 532 16.86 -22.23 -23.71
N VAL A 533 17.97 -21.55 -24.01
CA VAL A 533 19.09 -22.11 -24.80
C VAL A 533 19.70 -23.36 -24.16
N GLN A 534 19.63 -23.46 -22.82
CA GLN A 534 20.11 -24.60 -22.03
C GLN A 534 19.27 -25.87 -22.23
N GLY A 535 18.07 -25.76 -22.81
CA GLY A 535 17.08 -26.84 -22.84
C GLY A 535 16.35 -27.00 -21.51
N THR A 536 15.42 -27.95 -21.47
CA THR A 536 14.52 -28.18 -20.32
C THR A 536 14.87 -29.43 -19.50
N ASP A 537 15.75 -30.29 -20.02
CA ASP A 537 16.23 -31.49 -19.33
C ASP A 537 17.43 -31.15 -18.43
N LEU A 538 17.14 -30.56 -17.26
CA LEU A 538 18.15 -30.18 -16.27
C LEU A 538 18.07 -31.10 -15.05
N PRO A 539 19.22 -31.48 -14.45
CA PRO A 539 19.23 -32.28 -13.24
C PRO A 539 18.58 -31.54 -12.07
N ALA A 540 17.91 -32.28 -11.20
CA ALA A 540 17.26 -31.73 -10.02
C ALA A 540 18.22 -30.96 -9.09
N SER A 541 19.52 -31.27 -9.10
CA SER A 541 20.54 -30.54 -8.35
C SER A 541 20.71 -29.07 -8.78
N ILE A 542 20.27 -28.71 -9.99
CA ILE A 542 20.29 -27.33 -10.48
C ILE A 542 18.98 -26.62 -10.16
N THR A 543 17.85 -27.32 -10.27
CA THR A 543 16.50 -26.71 -10.26
C THR A 543 15.72 -26.88 -8.97
N LYS A 544 16.10 -27.81 -8.08
CA LYS A 544 15.36 -28.15 -6.84
C LYS A 544 16.19 -27.91 -5.59
N ASN A 545 15.50 -27.62 -4.49
CA ASN A 545 16.08 -27.33 -3.18
C ASN A 545 17.10 -26.17 -3.18
N ARG A 546 16.89 -25.19 -4.05
CA ARG A 546 17.74 -24.00 -4.21
C ARG A 546 17.19 -22.83 -3.41
N GLN A 547 18.01 -22.17 -2.60
CA GLN A 547 17.61 -20.86 -2.03
C GLN A 547 18.07 -19.76 -2.98
N TYR A 548 17.19 -18.82 -3.32
CA TYR A 548 17.47 -17.73 -4.26
C TYR A 548 16.42 -16.63 -4.09
N ALA A 549 16.64 -15.47 -4.71
CA ALA A 549 15.74 -14.32 -4.67
C ALA A 549 15.41 -13.85 -6.10
N SER A 550 14.50 -12.88 -6.22
CA SER A 550 14.09 -12.34 -7.52
C SER A 550 15.24 -11.72 -8.31
N PHE A 551 16.26 -11.17 -7.65
CA PHE A 551 17.43 -10.61 -8.33
C PHE A 551 18.30 -11.66 -9.04
N ASP A 552 18.18 -12.95 -8.71
CA ASP A 552 18.87 -14.03 -9.42
C ASP A 552 18.31 -14.24 -10.83
N PHE A 553 17.08 -13.77 -11.10
CA PHE A 553 16.54 -13.78 -12.46
C PHE A 553 17.29 -12.86 -13.41
N TYR A 554 17.99 -11.82 -12.93
CA TYR A 554 18.71 -10.90 -13.81
C TYR A 554 19.75 -11.62 -14.69
N PRO A 555 20.78 -12.29 -14.14
CA PRO A 555 21.70 -13.09 -14.95
C PRO A 555 21.04 -14.33 -15.55
N THR A 556 20.03 -14.92 -14.90
CA THR A 556 19.38 -16.15 -15.38
C THR A 556 18.60 -15.92 -16.67
N ILE A 557 17.88 -14.80 -16.81
CA ILE A 557 17.13 -14.44 -18.01
C ILE A 557 18.08 -14.16 -19.18
N LEU A 558 19.16 -13.41 -18.94
CA LEU A 558 20.21 -13.17 -19.94
C LEU A 558 20.85 -14.50 -20.40
N ALA A 559 21.17 -15.39 -19.46
CA ALA A 559 21.68 -16.71 -19.78
C ALA A 559 20.66 -17.54 -20.58
N ALA A 560 19.36 -17.45 -20.28
CA ALA A 560 18.30 -18.20 -20.95
C ALA A 560 18.21 -17.88 -22.47
N ILE A 561 18.56 -16.66 -22.86
CA ILE A 561 18.63 -16.25 -24.28
C ILE A 561 20.00 -16.49 -24.91
N GLY A 562 20.98 -16.97 -24.15
CA GLY A 562 22.32 -17.35 -24.62
C GLY A 562 23.43 -16.35 -24.32
N ALA A 563 23.22 -15.40 -23.40
CA ALA A 563 24.31 -14.54 -22.94
C ALA A 563 25.35 -15.36 -22.16
N THR A 564 26.63 -15.02 -22.34
CA THR A 564 27.72 -15.51 -21.48
C THR A 564 28.01 -14.47 -20.41
N ILE A 565 28.11 -14.90 -19.15
CA ILE A 565 28.29 -14.03 -17.99
C ILE A 565 29.51 -14.53 -17.20
N ASP A 566 30.58 -13.74 -17.17
CA ASP A 566 31.79 -14.08 -16.45
C ASP A 566 31.50 -14.23 -14.95
N GLY A 567 31.98 -15.33 -14.37
CA GLY A 567 31.71 -15.65 -12.98
C GLY A 567 30.28 -16.13 -12.69
N GLU A 568 29.35 -16.08 -13.64
CA GLU A 568 27.93 -16.42 -13.50
C GLU A 568 27.18 -15.49 -12.53
N ARG A 569 27.66 -14.26 -12.32
CA ARG A 569 27.03 -13.26 -11.46
C ARG A 569 26.82 -11.93 -12.17
N LEU A 570 25.68 -11.29 -11.89
CA LEU A 570 25.36 -9.96 -12.39
C LEU A 570 24.43 -9.25 -11.41
N GLY A 571 24.70 -7.98 -11.09
CA GLY A 571 24.12 -7.32 -9.93
C GLY A 571 24.41 -8.14 -8.66
N LEU A 572 23.38 -8.38 -7.84
CA LEU A 572 23.43 -9.31 -6.72
C LEU A 572 23.06 -10.76 -7.12
N GLY A 573 22.62 -10.95 -8.36
CA GLY A 573 22.13 -12.23 -8.85
C GLY A 573 23.22 -13.21 -9.24
N THR A 574 22.87 -14.48 -9.12
CA THR A 574 23.62 -15.63 -9.64
C THR A 574 22.80 -16.33 -10.73
N ASN A 575 23.42 -16.67 -11.86
CA ASN A 575 22.78 -17.44 -12.90
C ASN A 575 22.38 -18.83 -12.37
N LEU A 576 21.08 -19.07 -12.26
CA LEU A 576 20.55 -20.30 -11.68
C LEU A 576 20.85 -21.53 -12.55
N PHE A 577 21.01 -21.37 -13.88
CA PHE A 577 21.39 -22.47 -14.77
C PHE A 577 22.81 -23.01 -14.49
N ALA A 578 23.69 -22.20 -13.89
CA ALA A 578 25.05 -22.61 -13.60
C ALA A 578 25.17 -23.55 -12.38
N GLY A 579 24.11 -23.69 -11.58
CA GLY A 579 24.13 -24.51 -10.36
C GLY A 579 25.09 -24.00 -9.27
N LYS A 580 25.57 -22.76 -9.37
CA LYS A 580 26.44 -22.13 -8.35
C LYS A 580 25.60 -21.61 -7.18
N PRO A 581 26.18 -21.56 -5.96
CA PRO A 581 25.52 -20.96 -4.80
C PRO A 581 25.08 -19.51 -5.07
N THR A 582 23.85 -19.17 -4.69
CA THR A 582 23.36 -17.78 -4.68
C THR A 582 23.76 -17.08 -3.37
N LEU A 583 23.65 -15.75 -3.32
CA LEU A 583 23.82 -15.01 -2.06
C LEU A 583 22.84 -15.46 -0.96
N VAL A 584 21.64 -15.92 -1.35
CA VAL A 584 20.66 -16.45 -0.39
C VAL A 584 21.10 -17.81 0.17
N GLU A 585 21.77 -18.64 -0.62
CA GLU A 585 22.36 -19.91 -0.17
C GLU A 585 23.60 -19.68 0.71
N GLU A 586 24.41 -18.68 0.38
CA GLU A 586 25.64 -18.36 1.11
C GLU A 586 25.37 -17.71 2.47
N ASP A 587 24.55 -16.66 2.50
CA ASP A 587 24.39 -15.80 3.68
C ASP A 587 23.04 -15.97 4.39
N GLY A 588 22.04 -16.50 3.68
CA GLY A 588 20.69 -16.71 4.20
C GLY A 588 19.78 -15.48 4.13
N ALA A 589 18.52 -15.71 3.74
CA ALA A 589 17.51 -14.67 3.56
C ALA A 589 17.32 -13.73 4.78
N SER A 590 17.44 -14.27 6.01
CA SER A 590 17.30 -13.46 7.23
C SER A 590 18.41 -12.43 7.39
N TYR A 591 19.65 -12.78 7.02
CA TYR A 591 20.78 -11.85 7.07
C TYR A 591 20.64 -10.79 5.98
N LEU A 592 20.34 -11.20 4.75
CA LEU A 592 20.12 -10.28 3.63
C LEU A 592 19.02 -9.25 3.93
N ASN A 593 17.90 -9.68 4.51
CA ASN A 593 16.84 -8.76 4.92
C ASN A 593 17.32 -7.73 5.94
N LYS A 594 18.15 -8.11 6.91
CA LYS A 594 18.72 -7.16 7.88
C LYS A 594 19.64 -6.14 7.21
N GLU A 595 20.41 -6.56 6.21
CA GLU A 595 21.30 -5.65 5.47
C GLU A 595 20.53 -4.73 4.52
N PHE A 596 19.52 -5.25 3.79
CA PHE A 596 18.69 -4.45 2.89
C PHE A 596 17.74 -3.48 3.60
N ALA A 597 17.42 -3.72 4.87
CA ALA A 597 16.67 -2.77 5.69
C ALA A 597 17.46 -1.50 6.07
N LYS A 598 18.80 -1.52 5.90
CA LYS A 598 19.69 -0.41 6.22
C LYS A 598 19.90 0.49 5.00
N ARG A 599 20.38 1.70 5.24
CA ARG A 599 20.79 2.61 4.16
C ARG A 599 22.02 2.05 3.44
N SER A 600 22.02 2.06 2.11
CA SER A 600 23.18 1.64 1.30
C SER A 600 23.82 2.85 0.62
N PRO A 601 25.05 3.25 1.00
CA PRO A 601 25.77 4.34 0.32
C PRO A 601 25.99 4.07 -1.17
N PHE A 602 26.24 2.82 -1.54
CA PHE A 602 26.38 2.41 -2.94
C PHE A 602 25.07 2.60 -3.71
N TYR A 603 23.95 2.12 -3.17
CA TYR A 603 22.66 2.29 -3.83
C TYR A 603 22.32 3.78 -3.93
N ASP A 604 22.54 4.53 -2.86
CA ASP A 604 22.27 5.97 -2.82
C ASP A 604 23.09 6.78 -3.83
N SER A 605 24.33 6.38 -4.13
CA SER A 605 25.16 7.03 -5.14
C SER A 605 24.74 6.69 -6.59
N HIS A 606 23.93 5.64 -6.76
CA HIS A 606 23.37 5.21 -8.04
C HIS A 606 21.86 5.45 -8.08
N ARG A 607 21.36 6.50 -7.44
CA ARG A 607 19.95 6.90 -7.54
C ARG A 607 19.77 7.91 -8.66
N GLU A 608 18.71 7.76 -9.47
CA GLU A 608 18.38 8.70 -10.54
C GLU A 608 18.27 10.16 -10.07
N THR A 609 17.87 10.42 -8.81
CA THR A 609 17.73 11.77 -8.23
C THR A 609 19.06 12.51 -8.02
N VAL A 610 20.20 11.85 -8.25
CA VAL A 610 21.56 12.41 -8.13
C VAL A 610 22.23 12.55 -9.50
N ALA A 611 21.62 12.06 -10.59
CA ALA A 611 22.15 12.22 -11.94
C ALA A 611 22.03 13.68 -12.41
N GLU A 612 23.16 14.32 -12.74
CA GLU A 612 23.22 15.75 -13.14
C GLU A 612 22.52 16.05 -14.48
N THR A 613 22.18 15.02 -15.25
CA THR A 613 21.48 15.12 -16.53
C THR A 613 20.40 14.05 -16.66
N PRO A 614 19.11 14.42 -16.77
CA PRO A 614 18.05 13.49 -17.18
C PRO A 614 18.18 13.24 -18.68
N ASP A 615 19.23 12.51 -19.08
CA ASP A 615 19.23 11.88 -20.40
C ASP A 615 18.22 10.74 -20.32
N MET A 616 17.09 10.87 -21.01
CA MET A 616 16.06 9.82 -21.01
C MET A 616 16.50 8.58 -21.80
N ASN A 617 17.54 8.70 -22.64
CA ASN A 617 17.94 7.64 -23.56
C ASN A 617 19.22 6.92 -23.11
N GLN A 618 20.01 7.53 -22.22
CA GLN A 618 21.16 6.95 -21.50
C GLN A 618 22.07 5.99 -22.30
N ASP A 619 22.46 6.39 -23.51
CA ASP A 619 23.36 5.60 -24.40
C ASP A 619 24.74 5.29 -23.78
N ASN A 620 25.10 5.89 -22.64
CA ASN A 620 26.43 5.83 -21.99
C ASN A 620 26.45 5.10 -20.63
N LYS A 621 25.49 4.22 -20.31
CA LYS A 621 25.41 3.48 -19.03
C LYS A 621 26.50 2.42 -18.78
N PHE A 622 27.32 2.10 -19.79
CA PHE A 622 28.22 0.93 -19.80
C PHE A 622 29.71 1.28 -19.90
#